data_AF-A0A6N8U3F8-F1
#
_entry.id   AF-A0A6N8U3F8-F1
#
_cell.length_a   1.000
_cell.length_b   1.000
_cell.length_c   1.000
_cell.angle_alpha   90.00
_cell.angle_beta   90.00
_cell.angle_gamma   90.00
#
_symmetry.space_group_name_H-M   'P 1'
#
loop_
_entity.id
_entity.type
_entity.pdbx_description
1 polymer ?
#
loop_
_entity_poly.entity_id
_entity_poly.type
_entity_poly.pdbx_seq_one_letter_code
_entity_poly.pdbx_strand_id
1 'polypeptide(L)'
;MEHLLKKESIQNSIAAKHEAAFLVPALLIGLVPDPWTICFVFPYLTYAFMKNARGWIYAMAGILIAGTAVNVVNAYMFAVLFSAFCLCIQIIKFMERNIYQALTGLCTMLCIPYLLALPVTLREGVIILGFTALYTYLVQTGYHWTKKTCSISKAVYPLLLYALFLLIMPWIPEGYQFGTGIVILTLAALSSNREEVCLILLFQFLMTPFPIGGPWLVLLACLSIYQGRKLFQLIFITIAALFLATNSSAISVFIIMMILTLLYKERLLPFLAEDREPISISQNLALRDMNLKLHNFSAIFDALSNFYMETSDIQGEMLQNMSQALSYTAAEMRVNTDYDDRRLKILDALEGYQYEVEDLLFEEMENGNIHIEVTIRNIKRDEIKTTLIPLLEVLVKSRLVIADDQTRKFHKACHHIVLDSAVPYYIDAYADSLKNISDKSGDCFSIYRYRQNVVCMISDGMGHGSKAAQASHLITDIFQRMMSSGIAQDRAICCINRLLQSDTYATLDVITFDRMRGAAYISKAAACPTYLIRAGDLHEISSSALPVGIIASSEPDYFIVELQEEDVFLMASDGVYMDEIMSWMKNREKGSAKEQINCFMDILKKQIREDDSTILLAQVTKSKN
;
A
#
# COMPACT_ATOMS: atom_id res chain seq x y z
N MET A 1 -39.24 12.60 -9.67
CA MET A 1 -39.43 13.66 -8.67
C MET A 1 -39.44 13.09 -7.24
N GLU A 2 -40.23 12.05 -6.96
CA GLU A 2 -40.18 11.31 -5.67
C GLU A 2 -38.80 10.72 -5.33
N HIS A 3 -38.07 10.23 -6.33
CA HIS A 3 -36.72 9.65 -6.11
C HIS A 3 -35.65 10.72 -5.77
N LEU A 4 -35.87 11.98 -6.16
CA LEU A 4 -35.01 13.12 -5.80
C LEU A 4 -35.36 13.63 -4.41
N LEU A 5 -36.66 13.74 -4.09
CA LEU A 5 -37.16 14.09 -2.75
C LEU A 5 -36.75 13.07 -1.68
N LYS A 6 -36.71 11.78 -2.03
CA LYS A 6 -36.24 10.70 -1.14
C LYS A 6 -34.72 10.73 -0.94
N LYS A 7 -33.95 11.18 -1.95
CA LYS A 7 -32.50 11.35 -1.85
C LYS A 7 -32.15 12.57 -0.99
N GLU A 8 -32.84 13.69 -1.18
CA GLU A 8 -32.71 14.89 -0.33
C GLU A 8 -33.13 14.63 1.12
N SER A 9 -34.22 13.89 1.36
CA SER A 9 -34.65 13.58 2.74
C SER A 9 -33.66 12.66 3.47
N ILE A 10 -33.03 11.71 2.76
CA ILE A 10 -31.96 10.86 3.31
C ILE A 10 -30.69 11.71 3.55
N GLN A 11 -30.32 12.60 2.64
CA GLN A 11 -29.16 13.49 2.81
C GLN A 11 -29.36 14.47 3.98
N ASN A 12 -30.56 15.03 4.13
CA ASN A 12 -30.92 15.91 5.24
C ASN A 12 -30.99 15.15 6.58
N SER A 13 -31.46 13.90 6.59
CA SER A 13 -31.42 13.00 7.75
C SER A 13 -29.99 12.68 8.21
N ILE A 14 -29.10 12.42 7.25
CA ILE A 14 -27.67 12.16 7.52
C ILE A 14 -26.99 13.45 8.01
N ALA A 15 -27.27 14.59 7.39
CA ALA A 15 -26.76 15.90 7.82
C ALA A 15 -27.21 16.25 9.24
N ALA A 16 -28.51 16.09 9.56
CA ALA A 16 -29.04 16.34 10.90
C ALA A 16 -28.41 15.42 11.97
N LYS A 17 -28.16 14.14 11.64
CA LYS A 17 -27.41 13.23 12.51
C LYS A 17 -25.96 13.66 12.73
N HIS A 18 -25.31 14.19 11.69
CA HIS A 18 -23.94 14.72 11.81
C HIS A 18 -23.89 15.97 12.70
N GLU A 19 -24.87 16.87 12.60
CA GLU A 19 -24.92 18.10 13.39
C GLU A 19 -25.22 17.80 14.87
N ALA A 20 -26.21 16.93 15.13
CA ALA A 20 -26.55 16.49 16.49
C ALA A 20 -25.37 15.80 17.20
N ALA A 21 -24.54 15.05 16.46
CA ALA A 21 -23.38 14.35 17.01
C ALA A 21 -22.28 15.29 17.56
N PHE A 22 -22.23 16.57 17.13
CA PHE A 22 -21.31 17.57 17.69
C PHE A 22 -21.96 18.48 18.73
N LEU A 23 -23.27 18.72 18.61
CA LEU A 23 -24.00 19.60 19.52
C LEU A 23 -24.24 18.97 20.89
N VAL A 24 -24.64 17.69 20.95
CA VAL A 24 -24.96 17.01 22.22
C VAL A 24 -23.73 16.91 23.15
N PRO A 25 -22.54 16.49 22.67
CA PRO A 25 -21.37 16.45 23.54
C PRO A 25 -20.87 17.85 23.93
N ALA A 26 -21.06 18.85 23.07
CA ALA A 26 -20.72 20.24 23.37
C ALA A 26 -21.56 20.83 24.51
N LEU A 27 -22.86 20.52 24.54
CA LEU A 27 -23.76 20.91 25.62
C LEU A 27 -23.35 20.26 26.95
N LEU A 28 -23.00 18.98 26.94
CA LEU A 28 -22.53 18.27 28.13
C LEU A 28 -21.24 18.89 28.68
N ILE A 29 -20.27 19.17 27.80
CA ILE A 29 -19.00 19.79 28.19
C ILE A 29 -19.22 21.19 28.77
N GLY A 30 -20.09 21.99 28.18
CA GLY A 30 -20.35 23.36 28.65
C GLY A 30 -21.09 23.45 29.99
N LEU A 31 -21.75 22.37 30.44
CA LEU A 31 -22.43 22.31 31.75
C LEU A 31 -21.48 21.94 32.90
N VAL A 32 -20.26 21.47 32.60
CA VAL A 32 -19.28 21.08 33.62
C VAL A 32 -18.94 22.31 34.49
N PRO A 33 -18.87 22.16 35.83
CA PRO A 33 -18.53 23.27 36.73
C PRO A 33 -17.05 23.69 36.64
N ASP A 34 -16.78 24.98 36.86
CA ASP A 34 -15.41 25.50 36.97
C ASP A 34 -14.66 24.91 38.17
N PRO A 35 -13.32 24.79 38.10
CA PRO A 35 -12.42 25.18 37.01
C PRO A 35 -12.25 24.12 35.90
N TRP A 36 -13.05 23.05 35.92
CA TRP A 36 -12.82 21.86 35.11
C TRP A 36 -13.25 21.99 33.66
N THR A 37 -14.20 22.88 33.37
CA THR A 37 -14.81 23.09 32.04
C THR A 37 -13.75 23.30 30.96
N ILE A 38 -12.70 24.07 31.25
CA ILE A 38 -11.66 24.40 30.27
C ILE A 38 -10.81 23.20 29.85
N CYS A 39 -10.67 22.20 30.73
CA CYS A 39 -9.96 20.95 30.43
C CYS A 39 -10.62 20.17 29.29
N PHE A 40 -11.92 20.36 29.09
CA PHE A 40 -12.73 19.60 28.14
C PHE A 40 -13.03 20.41 26.88
N VAL A 41 -13.23 21.73 27.02
CA VAL A 41 -13.61 22.62 25.93
C VAL A 41 -12.57 22.63 24.80
N PHE A 42 -11.29 22.88 25.09
CA PHE A 42 -10.28 23.02 24.04
C PHE A 42 -9.90 21.72 23.33
N PRO A 43 -9.73 20.58 24.02
CA PRO A 43 -9.49 19.31 23.32
C PRO A 43 -10.68 18.88 22.45
N TYR A 44 -11.91 19.12 22.91
CA TYR A 44 -13.11 18.83 22.12
C TYR A 44 -13.27 19.77 20.92
N LEU A 45 -12.98 21.06 21.11
CA LEU A 45 -12.99 22.06 20.05
C LEU A 45 -11.93 21.75 18.98
N THR A 46 -10.75 21.28 19.40
CA THR A 46 -9.68 20.78 18.52
C THR A 46 -10.19 19.61 17.68
N TYR A 47 -10.81 18.61 18.30
CA TYR A 47 -11.43 17.49 17.59
C TYR A 47 -12.49 17.94 16.57
N ALA A 48 -13.39 18.85 16.97
CA ALA A 48 -14.44 19.36 16.09
C ALA A 48 -13.86 20.16 14.90
N PHE A 49 -12.81 20.95 15.14
CA PHE A 49 -12.08 21.71 14.13
C PHE A 49 -11.40 20.80 13.10
N MET A 50 -10.75 19.73 13.58
CA MET A 50 -10.06 18.77 12.72
C MET A 50 -11.04 17.96 11.84
N LYS A 51 -12.26 17.70 12.32
CA LYS A 51 -13.22 16.83 11.63
C LYS A 51 -14.07 17.55 10.57
N ASN A 52 -14.66 18.70 10.90
CA ASN A 52 -15.49 19.46 9.95
C ASN A 52 -15.70 20.91 10.42
N ALA A 53 -15.52 21.89 9.53
CA ALA A 53 -15.78 23.30 9.81
C ALA A 53 -17.21 23.58 10.31
N ARG A 54 -18.23 22.86 9.79
CA ARG A 54 -19.61 22.99 10.29
C ARG A 54 -19.77 22.42 11.70
N GLY A 55 -19.16 21.27 11.98
CA GLY A 55 -19.18 20.64 13.31
C GLY A 55 -18.55 21.52 14.39
N TRP A 56 -17.50 22.26 14.03
CA TRP A 56 -16.86 23.24 14.91
C TRP A 56 -17.80 24.39 15.31
N ILE A 57 -18.59 24.93 14.37
CA ILE A 57 -19.58 25.98 14.65
C ILE A 57 -20.65 25.47 15.63
N TYR A 58 -21.16 24.25 15.41
CA TYR A 58 -22.16 23.64 16.30
C TYR A 58 -21.58 23.35 17.69
N ALA A 59 -20.31 22.91 17.78
CA ALA A 59 -19.64 22.72 19.06
C ALA A 59 -19.49 24.04 19.83
N MET A 60 -19.10 25.12 19.14
CA MET A 60 -18.98 26.46 19.73
C MET A 60 -20.34 26.97 20.24
N ALA A 61 -21.39 26.84 19.42
CA ALA A 61 -22.74 27.24 19.80
C ALA A 61 -23.26 26.45 21.02
N GLY A 62 -23.04 25.12 21.05
CA GLY A 62 -23.42 24.27 22.18
C GLY A 62 -22.73 24.68 23.49
N ILE A 63 -21.43 24.93 23.46
CA ILE A 63 -20.66 25.34 24.64
C ILE A 63 -21.13 26.72 25.15
N LEU A 64 -21.40 27.68 24.25
CA LEU A 64 -21.92 28.99 24.63
C LEU A 64 -23.31 28.90 25.27
N ILE A 65 -24.23 28.13 24.67
CA ILE A 65 -25.58 27.94 25.21
C ILE A 65 -25.51 27.31 26.61
N ALA A 66 -24.75 26.22 26.78
CA ALA A 66 -24.57 25.58 28.08
C ALA A 66 -23.87 26.49 29.09
N GLY A 67 -22.86 27.25 28.68
CA GLY A 67 -22.15 28.21 29.52
C GLY A 67 -23.07 29.29 30.07
N THR A 68 -24.03 29.79 29.28
CA THR A 68 -25.03 30.77 29.77
C THR A 68 -25.93 30.21 30.86
N ALA A 69 -26.18 28.90 30.86
CA ALA A 69 -27.00 28.25 31.88
C ALA A 69 -26.27 28.09 33.22
N VAL A 70 -24.93 28.03 33.20
CA VAL A 70 -24.10 27.92 34.41
C VAL A 70 -23.74 29.31 34.96
N ASN A 71 -23.13 30.16 34.14
CA ASN A 71 -22.73 31.52 34.53
C ASN A 71 -22.55 32.42 33.30
N VAL A 72 -23.25 33.55 33.29
CA VAL A 72 -23.19 34.54 32.19
C VAL A 72 -21.76 35.06 31.97
N VAL A 73 -20.97 35.23 33.04
CA VAL A 73 -19.58 35.70 32.94
C VAL A 73 -18.71 34.71 32.17
N ASN A 74 -18.91 33.41 32.38
CA ASN A 74 -18.15 32.37 31.67
C ASN A 74 -18.50 32.31 30.19
N ALA A 75 -19.77 32.51 29.84
CA ALA A 75 -20.20 32.57 28.45
C ALA A 75 -19.53 33.73 27.70
N TYR A 76 -19.40 34.90 28.34
CA TYR A 76 -18.64 36.03 27.78
C TYR A 76 -17.15 35.69 27.61
N MET A 77 -16.53 35.05 28.60
CA MET A 77 -15.14 34.61 28.51
C MET A 77 -14.91 33.61 27.37
N PHE A 78 -15.79 32.62 27.20
CA PHE A 78 -15.72 31.68 26.08
C PHE A 78 -15.91 32.38 24.74
N ALA A 79 -16.83 33.33 24.62
CA ALA A 79 -17.02 34.11 23.38
C ALA A 79 -15.75 34.88 23.00
N VAL A 80 -15.09 35.53 23.96
CA VAL A 80 -13.81 36.21 23.74
C VAL A 80 -12.72 35.23 23.31
N LEU A 81 -12.60 34.08 23.99
CA LEU A 81 -11.60 33.06 23.65
C LEU A 81 -11.81 32.44 22.27
N PHE A 82 -13.06 32.17 21.88
CA PHE A 82 -13.37 31.66 20.54
C PHE A 82 -13.10 32.70 19.45
N SER A 83 -13.35 33.99 19.72
CA SER A 83 -12.98 35.06 18.79
C SER A 83 -11.46 35.17 18.61
N ALA A 84 -10.69 35.04 19.70
CA ALA A 84 -9.24 35.02 19.67
C ALA A 84 -8.69 33.77 18.93
N PHE A 85 -9.31 32.61 19.14
CA PHE A 85 -8.99 31.37 18.42
C PHE A 85 -9.15 31.55 16.90
N CYS A 86 -10.28 32.11 16.45
CA CYS A 86 -10.52 32.41 15.04
C CYS A 86 -9.47 33.35 14.44
N LEU A 87 -9.14 34.42 15.16
CA LEU A 87 -8.17 35.43 14.73
C LEU A 87 -6.77 34.81 14.61
N CYS A 88 -6.34 34.03 15.61
CA CYS A 88 -5.05 33.34 15.57
C CYS A 88 -4.96 32.34 14.41
N ILE A 89 -6.05 31.61 14.09
CA ILE A 89 -6.08 30.71 12.92
C ILE A 89 -5.97 31.50 11.61
N GLN A 90 -6.63 32.65 11.49
CA GLN A 90 -6.52 33.49 10.30
C GLN A 90 -5.08 34.03 10.12
N ILE A 91 -4.42 34.42 11.21
CA ILE A 91 -3.00 34.82 11.18
C ILE A 91 -2.10 33.65 10.75
N ILE A 92 -2.31 32.45 11.30
CA ILE A 92 -1.50 31.27 10.93
C ILE A 92 -1.70 30.90 9.45
N LYS A 93 -2.94 31.00 8.95
CA LYS A 93 -3.25 30.83 7.52
C LYS A 93 -2.54 31.86 6.65
N PHE A 94 -2.48 33.12 7.10
CA PHE A 94 -1.78 34.19 6.40
C PHE A 94 -0.26 33.97 6.40
N MET A 95 0.30 33.35 7.43
CA MET A 95 1.73 33.02 7.54
C MET A 95 2.14 31.73 6.80
N GLU A 96 1.24 31.09 6.05
CA GLU A 96 1.48 29.81 5.35
C GLU A 96 2.07 28.70 6.25
N ARG A 97 1.78 28.75 7.56
CA ARG A 97 2.27 27.77 8.54
C ARG A 97 1.26 26.65 8.75
N ASN A 98 1.76 25.46 9.09
CA ASN A 98 0.93 24.31 9.36
C ASN A 98 0.06 24.55 10.62
N ILE A 99 -1.26 24.69 10.41
CA ILE A 99 -2.25 24.98 11.46
C ILE A 99 -2.25 23.88 12.53
N TYR A 100 -2.05 22.62 12.15
CA TYR A 100 -2.16 21.48 13.07
C TYR A 100 -1.00 21.42 14.07
N GLN A 101 0.22 21.75 13.64
CA GLN A 101 1.37 21.85 14.54
C GLN A 101 1.22 22.99 15.55
N ALA A 102 0.61 24.09 15.10
CA ALA A 102 0.35 25.25 15.95
C ALA A 102 -0.87 25.06 16.87
N LEU A 103 -1.77 24.12 16.58
CA LEU A 103 -3.06 24.00 17.23
C LEU A 103 -2.96 23.63 18.73
N THR A 104 -2.05 22.72 19.10
CA THR A 104 -1.82 22.38 20.52
C THR A 104 -1.25 23.57 21.30
N GLY A 105 -0.29 24.28 20.72
CA GLY A 105 0.28 25.50 21.31
C GLY A 105 -0.75 26.63 21.42
N LEU A 106 -1.61 26.78 20.41
CA LEU A 106 -2.65 27.81 20.37
C LEU A 106 -3.73 27.55 21.43
N CYS A 107 -4.24 26.32 21.53
CA CYS A 107 -5.24 25.94 22.53
C CYS A 107 -4.71 26.13 23.96
N THR A 108 -3.46 25.74 24.22
CA THR A 108 -2.84 25.89 25.54
C THR A 108 -2.60 27.35 25.92
N MET A 109 -2.17 28.19 24.97
CA MET A 109 -1.99 29.63 25.21
C MET A 109 -3.32 30.34 25.49
N LEU A 110 -4.40 29.94 24.81
CA LEU A 110 -5.74 30.48 25.06
C LEU A 110 -6.34 30.01 26.40
N CYS A 111 -5.82 28.95 27.02
CA CYS A 111 -6.26 28.56 28.36
C CYS A 111 -5.78 29.53 29.45
N ILE A 112 -4.65 30.22 29.25
CA ILE A 112 -3.99 31.04 30.28
C ILE A 112 -4.89 32.20 30.76
N PRO A 113 -5.50 33.02 29.89
CA PRO A 113 -6.35 34.14 30.33
C PRO A 113 -7.59 33.70 31.11
N TYR A 114 -8.15 32.53 30.81
CA TYR A 114 -9.30 31.98 31.53
C TYR A 114 -8.93 31.53 32.95
N LEU A 115 -7.77 30.87 33.09
CA LEU A 115 -7.28 30.42 34.39
C LEU A 115 -6.93 31.58 35.32
N LEU A 116 -6.43 32.69 34.77
CA LEU A 116 -6.16 33.91 35.54
C LEU A 116 -7.44 34.61 36.05
N ALA A 117 -8.59 34.36 35.40
CA ALA A 117 -9.87 34.94 35.80
C ALA A 117 -10.58 34.14 36.91
N LEU A 118 -10.12 32.93 37.22
CA LEU A 118 -10.70 32.06 38.24
C LEU A 118 -9.87 32.07 39.54
N PRO A 119 -10.49 31.85 40.71
CA PRO A 119 -9.78 31.78 42.00
C PRO A 119 -9.06 30.43 42.19
N VAL A 120 -8.10 30.13 41.31
CA VAL A 120 -7.36 28.85 41.25
C VAL A 120 -5.94 29.03 41.80
N THR A 121 -5.42 28.04 42.52
CA THR A 121 -4.03 28.10 43.01
C THR A 121 -3.02 27.93 41.86
N LEU A 122 -1.80 28.45 42.02
CA LEU A 122 -0.75 28.32 41.00
C LEU A 122 -0.45 26.84 40.65
N ARG A 123 -0.59 25.95 41.63
CA ARG A 123 -0.44 24.49 41.45
C ARG A 123 -1.53 23.93 40.51
N GLU A 124 -2.79 24.22 40.81
CA GLU A 124 -3.94 23.73 40.02
C GLU A 124 -3.91 24.29 38.59
N GLY A 125 -3.51 25.57 38.42
CA GLY A 125 -3.37 26.19 37.11
C GLY A 125 -2.34 25.48 36.21
N VAL A 126 -1.16 25.11 36.76
CA VAL A 126 -0.13 24.38 36.00
C VAL A 126 -0.59 22.98 35.62
N ILE A 127 -1.32 22.29 36.50
CA ILE A 127 -1.86 20.95 36.23
C ILE A 127 -2.89 21.00 35.10
N ILE A 128 -3.79 22.00 35.11
CA ILE A 128 -4.81 22.19 34.07
C ILE A 128 -4.17 22.52 32.71
N LEU A 129 -3.15 23.37 32.68
CA LEU A 129 -2.41 23.68 31.44
C LEU A 129 -1.68 22.44 30.88
N GLY A 130 -1.00 21.67 31.74
CA GLY A 130 -0.33 20.44 31.33
C GLY A 130 -1.29 19.39 30.78
N PHE A 131 -2.44 19.21 31.45
CA PHE A 131 -3.50 18.30 31.01
C PHE A 131 -4.05 18.69 29.63
N THR A 132 -4.45 19.95 29.46
CA THR A 132 -5.01 20.45 28.21
C THR A 132 -4.02 20.33 27.05
N ALA A 133 -2.74 20.59 27.27
CA ALA A 133 -1.68 20.43 26.28
C ALA A 133 -1.55 18.97 25.82
N LEU A 134 -1.37 18.05 26.77
CA LEU A 134 -1.06 16.66 26.48
C LEU A 134 -2.28 15.94 25.91
N TYR A 135 -3.49 16.24 26.41
CA TYR A 135 -4.72 15.66 25.87
C TYR A 135 -5.02 16.18 24.45
N THR A 136 -4.80 17.47 24.17
CA THR A 136 -4.98 18.02 22.82
C THR A 136 -4.01 17.39 21.81
N TYR A 137 -2.76 17.15 22.23
CA TYR A 137 -1.77 16.43 21.43
C TYR A 137 -2.22 14.98 21.14
N LEU A 138 -2.71 14.25 22.14
CA LEU A 138 -3.22 12.89 21.94
C LEU A 138 -4.39 12.85 20.94
N VAL A 139 -5.35 13.77 21.08
CA VAL A 139 -6.47 13.92 20.14
C VAL A 139 -6.00 14.15 18.70
N GLN A 140 -4.90 14.89 18.50
CA GLN A 140 -4.30 15.08 17.18
C GLN A 140 -3.63 13.83 16.64
N THR A 141 -2.83 13.13 17.46
CA THR A 141 -2.12 11.92 17.03
C THR A 141 -3.06 10.75 16.70
N GLY A 142 -4.23 10.70 17.33
CA GLY A 142 -5.26 9.68 17.08
C GLY A 142 -6.19 9.97 15.90
N TYR A 143 -6.01 11.10 15.19
CA TYR A 143 -6.89 11.50 14.10
C TYR A 143 -6.41 10.94 12.75
N HIS A 144 -7.25 10.11 12.11
CA HIS A 144 -7.06 9.65 10.73
C HIS A 144 -8.13 10.28 9.83
N TRP A 145 -7.69 11.01 8.80
CA TRP A 145 -8.56 11.87 7.98
C TRP A 145 -9.53 11.07 7.07
N THR A 146 -9.20 9.82 6.74
CA THR A 146 -9.94 8.99 5.77
C THR A 146 -11.08 8.14 6.36
N LYS A 147 -11.18 7.98 7.69
CA LYS A 147 -12.31 7.27 8.31
C LYS A 147 -13.54 8.17 8.42
N LYS A 148 -14.36 8.21 7.35
CA LYS A 148 -15.71 8.82 7.34
C LYS A 148 -16.74 8.01 8.15
N THR A 149 -16.40 7.52 9.34
CA THR A 149 -17.38 6.89 10.23
C THR A 149 -18.06 7.97 11.09
N CYS A 150 -19.39 7.90 11.21
CA CYS A 150 -20.20 8.77 12.08
C CYS A 150 -19.87 8.67 13.57
N SER A 151 -18.95 7.78 13.97
CA SER A 151 -18.51 7.63 15.34
C SER A 151 -17.68 8.83 15.81
N ILE A 152 -17.91 9.23 17.06
CA ILE A 152 -17.01 10.09 17.81
C ILE A 152 -15.64 9.40 17.89
N SER A 153 -14.53 10.12 17.85
CA SER A 153 -13.22 9.45 17.93
C SER A 153 -13.09 8.73 19.27
N LYS A 154 -12.38 7.59 19.28
CA LYS A 154 -12.08 6.86 20.52
C LYS A 154 -11.39 7.73 21.58
N ALA A 155 -10.76 8.83 21.16
CA ALA A 155 -10.13 9.84 22.01
C ALA A 155 -11.06 10.81 22.73
N VAL A 156 -12.30 10.95 22.27
CA VAL A 156 -13.26 11.90 22.85
C VAL A 156 -14.27 11.22 23.78
N TYR A 157 -14.50 9.92 23.63
CA TYR A 157 -15.35 9.15 24.55
C TYR A 157 -14.95 9.22 26.04
N PRO A 158 -13.66 9.07 26.42
CA PRO A 158 -13.30 9.07 27.83
C PRO A 158 -13.39 10.47 28.42
N LEU A 159 -13.12 11.50 27.61
CA LEU A 159 -13.33 12.91 27.92
C LEU A 159 -14.80 13.19 28.28
N LEU A 160 -15.73 12.68 27.48
CA LEU A 160 -17.17 12.86 27.69
C LEU A 160 -17.72 12.08 28.88
N LEU A 161 -17.26 10.84 29.08
CA LEU A 161 -17.62 10.04 30.25
C LEU A 161 -17.13 10.69 31.54
N TYR A 162 -15.93 11.29 31.52
CA TYR A 162 -15.41 12.02 32.67
C TYR A 162 -16.14 13.36 32.91
N ALA A 163 -16.53 14.08 31.85
CA ALA A 163 -17.39 15.25 31.98
C ALA A 163 -18.75 14.88 32.61
N LEU A 164 -19.35 13.75 32.19
CA LEU A 164 -20.58 13.22 32.79
C LEU A 164 -20.40 12.86 34.27
N PHE A 165 -19.26 12.27 34.64
CA PHE A 165 -18.93 11.99 36.04
C PHE A 165 -18.94 13.26 36.90
N LEU A 166 -18.26 14.32 36.44
CA LEU A 166 -18.19 15.58 37.19
C LEU A 166 -19.56 16.24 37.38
N LEU A 167 -20.49 16.04 36.44
CA LEU A 167 -21.88 16.53 36.57
C LEU A 167 -22.69 15.76 37.61
N ILE A 168 -22.47 14.44 37.74
CA ILE A 168 -23.22 13.58 38.67
C ILE A 168 -22.61 13.61 40.08
N MET A 169 -21.30 13.87 40.20
CA MET A 169 -20.56 13.90 41.47
C MET A 169 -21.24 14.66 42.61
N PRO A 170 -21.77 15.88 42.42
CA PRO A 170 -22.43 16.64 43.49
C PRO A 170 -23.68 15.97 44.07
N TRP A 171 -24.27 15.01 43.36
CA TRP A 171 -25.50 14.33 43.73
C TRP A 171 -25.23 12.99 44.43
N ILE A 172 -23.97 12.56 44.51
CA ILE A 172 -23.56 11.28 45.08
C ILE A 172 -23.09 11.50 46.53
N PRO A 173 -23.61 10.72 47.52
CA PRO A 173 -23.14 10.79 48.90
C PRO A 173 -21.64 10.47 49.00
N GLU A 174 -20.91 11.18 49.88
CA GLU A 174 -19.44 11.15 49.98
C GLU A 174 -18.82 9.74 50.04
N GLY A 175 -19.49 8.78 50.69
CA GLY A 175 -19.02 7.39 50.79
C GLY A 175 -19.05 6.59 49.46
N TYR A 176 -19.86 7.01 48.47
CA TYR A 176 -20.05 6.30 47.21
C TYR A 176 -19.38 6.98 46.00
N GLN A 177 -18.79 8.16 46.19
CA GLN A 177 -18.07 8.90 45.15
C GLN A 177 -16.85 8.12 44.61
N PHE A 178 -16.19 7.34 45.47
CA PHE A 178 -15.06 6.50 45.07
C PHE A 178 -15.51 5.33 44.18
N GLY A 179 -16.57 4.61 44.56
CA GLY A 179 -17.08 3.48 43.79
C GLY A 179 -17.64 3.89 42.43
N THR A 180 -18.33 5.03 42.37
CA THR A 180 -18.85 5.58 41.10
C THR A 180 -17.75 6.07 40.17
N GLY A 181 -16.68 6.66 40.70
CA GLY A 181 -15.48 7.00 39.94
C GLY A 181 -14.84 5.77 39.29
N ILE A 182 -14.69 4.68 40.03
CA ILE A 182 -14.15 3.41 39.50
C ILE A 182 -15.02 2.88 38.36
N VAL A 183 -16.35 2.84 38.54
CA VAL A 183 -17.27 2.35 37.51
C VAL A 183 -17.12 3.16 36.22
N ILE A 184 -17.07 4.49 36.29
CA ILE A 184 -16.97 5.33 35.10
C ILE A 184 -15.59 5.20 34.44
N LEU A 185 -14.52 5.02 35.22
CA LEU A 185 -13.18 4.78 34.68
C LEU A 185 -13.03 3.41 34.05
N THR A 186 -13.70 2.38 34.58
CA THR A 186 -13.77 1.06 33.93
C THR A 186 -14.57 1.12 32.63
N LEU A 187 -15.64 1.91 32.56
CA LEU A 187 -16.39 2.18 31.32
C LEU A 187 -15.58 2.99 30.30
N ALA A 188 -14.78 3.95 30.77
CA ALA A 188 -13.86 4.72 29.92
C ALA A 188 -12.73 3.84 29.37
N ALA A 189 -12.18 2.94 30.19
CA ALA A 189 -11.18 1.95 29.79
C ALA A 189 -11.71 0.95 28.75
N LEU A 190 -13.00 0.59 28.81
CA LEU A 190 -13.62 -0.32 27.85
C LEU A 190 -13.86 0.32 26.47
N SER A 191 -14.00 1.64 26.41
CA SER A 191 -14.48 2.37 25.23
C SER A 191 -13.39 3.12 24.43
N SER A 192 -12.20 3.32 25.01
CA SER A 192 -11.22 4.32 24.54
C SER A 192 -9.80 3.78 24.38
N ASN A 193 -8.87 4.59 23.85
CA ASN A 193 -7.47 4.17 23.78
C ASN A 193 -6.82 4.23 25.17
N ARG A 194 -5.83 3.35 25.37
CA ARG A 194 -5.14 3.14 26.64
C ARG A 194 -4.50 4.44 27.19
N GLU A 195 -3.89 5.25 26.33
CA GLU A 195 -3.14 6.47 26.72
C GLU A 195 -4.05 7.59 27.29
N GLU A 196 -5.26 7.76 26.77
CA GLU A 196 -6.20 8.82 27.16
C GLU A 196 -6.76 8.60 28.59
N VAL A 197 -7.05 7.35 28.93
CA VAL A 197 -7.59 6.95 30.23
C VAL A 197 -6.56 7.15 31.34
N CYS A 198 -5.28 6.84 31.07
CA CYS A 198 -4.20 7.10 32.02
C CYS A 198 -4.00 8.59 32.31
N LEU A 199 -4.16 9.43 31.29
CA LEU A 199 -4.04 10.88 31.42
C LEU A 199 -5.15 11.45 32.31
N ILE A 200 -6.40 11.01 32.11
CA ILE A 200 -7.54 11.40 32.96
C ILE A 200 -7.34 10.95 34.42
N LEU A 201 -6.81 9.74 34.63
CA LEU A 201 -6.50 9.25 35.97
C LEU A 201 -5.40 10.06 36.66
N LEU A 202 -4.33 10.42 35.95
CA LEU A 202 -3.27 11.28 36.47
C LEU A 202 -3.79 12.64 36.86
N PHE A 203 -4.63 13.23 36.00
CA PHE A 203 -5.24 14.52 36.25
C PHE A 203 -6.11 14.49 37.51
N GLN A 204 -6.94 13.46 37.65
CA GLN A 204 -7.75 13.26 38.85
C GLN A 204 -6.88 13.11 40.10
N PHE A 205 -5.80 12.32 40.04
CA PHE A 205 -4.87 12.14 41.15
C PHE A 205 -4.18 13.45 41.56
N LEU A 206 -3.69 14.23 40.60
CA LEU A 206 -2.95 15.47 40.86
C LEU A 206 -3.83 16.58 41.48
N MET A 207 -5.13 16.56 41.17
CA MET A 207 -6.08 17.58 41.60
C MET A 207 -6.81 17.24 42.91
N THR A 208 -6.89 15.96 43.34
CA THR A 208 -7.55 15.61 44.61
C THR A 208 -6.68 15.94 45.83
N PRO A 209 -7.17 16.73 46.81
CA PRO A 209 -6.41 17.06 48.02
C PRO A 209 -6.50 16.00 49.16
N PHE A 210 -7.21 14.88 48.96
CA PHE A 210 -7.49 13.89 50.02
C PHE A 210 -6.35 12.86 50.26
N PRO A 211 -6.17 12.35 51.49
CA PRO A 211 -5.16 11.34 51.84
C PRO A 211 -5.52 9.91 51.38
N ILE A 212 -6.44 9.74 50.43
CA ILE A 212 -6.83 8.43 49.86
C ILE A 212 -5.95 8.12 48.64
N GLY A 213 -4.65 8.40 48.75
CA GLY A 213 -3.68 8.26 47.65
C GLY A 213 -3.40 6.80 47.28
N GLY A 214 -3.57 5.86 48.22
CA GLY A 214 -3.25 4.45 48.02
C GLY A 214 -4.10 3.75 46.95
N PRO A 215 -5.44 3.77 47.05
CA PRO A 215 -6.30 3.04 46.11
C PRO A 215 -6.24 3.56 44.67
N TRP A 216 -6.13 4.89 44.50
CA TRP A 216 -5.99 5.51 43.17
C TRP A 216 -4.64 5.15 42.52
N LEU A 217 -3.55 5.11 43.30
CA LEU A 217 -2.23 4.67 42.84
C LEU A 217 -2.22 3.18 42.46
N VAL A 218 -2.89 2.33 43.23
CA VAL A 218 -3.00 0.90 42.93
C VAL A 218 -3.80 0.66 41.64
N LEU A 219 -4.90 1.40 41.44
CA LEU A 219 -5.70 1.31 40.22
C LEU A 219 -4.95 1.86 38.99
N LEU A 220 -4.22 2.96 39.16
CA LEU A 220 -3.32 3.52 38.15
C LEU A 220 -2.16 2.59 37.79
N ALA A 221 -1.55 1.94 38.78
CA ALA A 221 -0.47 0.99 38.55
C ALA A 221 -0.97 -0.26 37.82
N CYS A 222 -2.10 -0.83 38.25
CA CYS A 222 -2.75 -1.96 37.58
C CYS A 222 -3.13 -1.64 36.13
N LEU A 223 -3.64 -0.43 35.86
CA LEU A 223 -3.97 0.00 34.50
C LEU A 223 -2.72 0.35 33.67
N SER A 224 -1.65 0.85 34.28
CA SER A 224 -0.38 1.12 33.57
C SER A 224 0.34 -0.15 33.14
N ILE A 225 0.28 -1.21 33.95
CA ILE A 225 0.82 -2.55 33.65
C ILE A 225 0.11 -3.17 32.43
N TYR A 226 -1.17 -2.85 32.22
CA TYR A 226 -1.94 -3.28 31.05
C TYR A 226 -1.49 -2.63 29.71
N GLN A 227 -0.61 -1.61 29.72
CA GLN A 227 -0.34 -0.76 28.54
C GLN A 227 0.98 -1.02 27.79
N GLY A 228 1.84 -1.93 28.24
CA GLY A 228 2.97 -2.45 27.43
C GLY A 228 4.07 -1.46 27.00
N ARG A 229 3.97 -0.15 27.26
CA ARG A 229 4.99 0.85 26.88
C ARG A 229 5.83 1.31 28.07
N LYS A 230 7.03 0.74 28.19
CA LYS A 230 7.98 0.93 29.30
C LYS A 230 8.40 2.39 29.55
N LEU A 231 8.50 3.21 28.49
CA LEU A 231 9.00 4.59 28.60
C LEU A 231 7.99 5.53 29.28
N PHE A 232 6.71 5.37 28.96
CA PHE A 232 5.64 6.17 29.54
C PHE A 232 5.42 5.81 31.01
N GLN A 233 5.51 4.51 31.34
CA GLN A 233 5.48 4.02 32.72
C GLN A 233 6.60 4.64 33.56
N LEU A 234 7.83 4.74 33.04
CA LEU A 234 8.96 5.29 33.78
C LEU A 234 8.82 6.80 34.07
N ILE A 235 8.37 7.58 33.09
CA ILE A 235 8.12 9.03 33.23
C ILE A 235 6.96 9.27 34.21
N PHE A 236 5.93 8.43 34.16
CA PHE A 236 4.77 8.54 35.02
C PHE A 236 5.09 8.22 36.49
N ILE A 237 5.81 7.11 36.70
CA ILE A 237 6.28 6.66 38.02
C ILE A 237 7.20 7.72 38.64
N THR A 238 8.08 8.35 37.85
CA THR A 238 8.96 9.42 38.33
C THR A 238 8.22 10.71 38.69
N ILE A 239 7.22 11.13 37.90
CA ILE A 239 6.38 12.30 38.23
C ILE A 239 5.54 12.04 39.49
N ALA A 240 4.95 10.84 39.62
CA ALA A 240 4.21 10.45 40.82
C ALA A 240 5.10 10.43 42.07
N ALA A 241 6.33 9.88 41.96
CA ALA A 241 7.30 9.86 43.06
C ALA A 241 7.73 11.25 43.53
N LEU A 242 7.89 12.19 42.59
CA LEU A 242 8.29 13.56 42.91
C LEU A 242 7.25 14.28 43.78
N PHE A 243 5.96 13.96 43.60
CA PHE A 243 4.84 14.52 44.38
C PHE A 243 4.49 13.74 45.66
N LEU A 244 4.90 12.48 45.78
CA LEU A 244 4.63 11.59 46.92
C LEU A 244 5.72 11.62 48.02
N ALA A 245 6.76 12.46 47.87
CA ALA A 245 7.96 12.48 48.70
C ALA A 245 7.77 12.83 50.19
N THR A 246 6.54 13.01 50.67
CA THR A 246 6.23 13.37 52.07
C THR A 246 5.72 12.20 52.93
N ASN A 247 5.36 11.04 52.36
CA ASN A 247 4.81 9.89 53.11
C ASN A 247 5.66 8.61 52.96
N SER A 248 6.15 8.04 54.07
CA SER A 248 7.07 6.88 54.05
C SER A 248 6.44 5.57 53.54
N SER A 249 5.12 5.41 53.70
CA SER A 249 4.37 4.25 53.21
C SER A 249 4.15 4.25 51.69
N ALA A 250 4.27 5.41 51.03
CA ALA A 250 4.15 5.51 49.57
C ALA A 250 5.44 5.06 48.86
N ILE A 251 6.59 5.24 49.51
CA ILE A 251 7.91 4.87 48.98
C ILE A 251 8.06 3.34 48.90
N SER A 252 7.49 2.59 49.85
CA SER A 252 7.53 1.12 49.83
C SER A 252 6.64 0.53 48.73
N VAL A 253 5.46 1.10 48.50
CA VAL A 253 4.58 0.72 47.38
C VAL A 253 5.23 1.05 46.03
N PHE A 254 5.95 2.17 45.94
CA PHE A 254 6.74 2.55 44.77
C PHE A 254 7.83 1.52 44.43
N ILE A 255 8.61 1.09 45.42
CA ILE A 255 9.68 0.09 45.22
C ILE A 255 9.09 -1.25 44.78
N ILE A 256 7.98 -1.69 45.40
CA ILE A 256 7.30 -2.95 45.05
C ILE A 256 6.75 -2.90 43.62
N MET A 257 6.17 -1.77 43.20
CA MET A 257 5.68 -1.57 41.84
C MET A 257 6.79 -1.51 40.80
N MET A 258 7.92 -0.86 41.10
CA MET A 258 9.09 -0.83 40.22
C MET A 258 9.66 -2.24 39.99
N ILE A 259 9.70 -3.07 41.03
CA ILE A 259 10.14 -4.46 40.97
C ILE A 259 9.16 -5.32 40.14
N LEU A 260 7.84 -5.15 40.35
CA LEU A 260 6.80 -5.85 39.57
C LEU A 260 6.83 -5.47 38.08
N THR A 261 7.15 -4.21 37.77
CA THR A 261 7.26 -3.72 36.39
C THR A 261 8.53 -4.25 35.70
N LEU A 262 9.63 -4.41 36.42
CA LEU A 262 10.88 -5.02 35.92
C LEU A 262 10.77 -6.54 35.72
N LEU A 263 9.91 -7.22 36.51
CA LEU A 263 9.67 -8.66 36.43
C LEU A 263 8.61 -9.08 35.39
N TYR A 264 7.87 -8.13 34.82
CA TYR A 264 6.79 -8.41 33.86
C TYR A 264 7.34 -8.90 32.51
N LYS A 265 7.00 -10.13 32.13
CA LYS A 265 7.37 -10.77 30.85
C LYS A 265 6.09 -11.09 30.08
N GLU A 266 5.94 -10.56 28.86
CA GLU A 266 4.72 -10.57 28.01
C GLU A 266 4.14 -11.97 27.65
N ARG A 267 4.75 -13.07 28.10
CA ARG A 267 4.44 -14.44 27.64
C ARG A 267 3.31 -15.17 28.39
N LEU A 268 2.69 -14.58 29.42
CA LEU A 268 1.86 -15.32 30.39
C LEU A 268 0.32 -15.25 30.18
N LEU A 269 -0.18 -14.54 29.17
CA LEU A 269 -1.63 -14.43 28.89
C LEU A 269 -1.93 -14.76 27.42
N PRO A 270 -2.30 -16.01 27.09
CA PRO A 270 -2.52 -16.46 25.71
C PRO A 270 -3.85 -16.00 25.08
N PHE A 271 -4.72 -15.29 25.82
CA PHE A 271 -6.08 -14.93 25.38
C PHE A 271 -6.30 -13.45 25.06
N LEU A 272 -5.26 -12.61 25.13
CA LEU A 272 -5.38 -11.15 25.01
C LEU A 272 -4.40 -10.51 24.02
N ALA A 273 -3.73 -11.32 23.20
CA ALA A 273 -3.00 -10.82 22.04
C ALA A 273 -4.01 -10.39 20.97
N GLU A 274 -4.51 -9.16 21.09
CA GLU A 274 -5.05 -8.47 19.92
C GLU A 274 -3.82 -8.04 19.12
N ASP A 275 -3.49 -8.83 18.10
CA ASP A 275 -2.44 -8.52 17.12
C ASP A 275 -2.79 -7.20 16.44
N ARG A 276 -2.37 -6.08 17.04
CA ARG A 276 -2.15 -4.86 16.27
C ARG A 276 -0.84 -5.07 15.53
N GLU A 277 -0.91 -5.81 14.42
CA GLU A 277 0.11 -5.67 13.41
C GLU A 277 0.14 -4.19 13.01
N PRO A 278 1.28 -3.49 13.15
CA PRO A 278 1.46 -2.24 12.44
C PRO A 278 1.28 -2.59 10.97
N ILE A 279 0.38 -1.89 10.28
CA ILE A 279 0.05 -2.05 8.87
C ILE A 279 1.34 -2.41 8.09
N SER A 280 1.49 -3.70 7.82
CA SER A 280 2.66 -4.36 7.27
C SER A 280 2.51 -4.48 5.76
N ILE A 281 1.85 -3.51 5.11
CA ILE A 281 1.56 -3.49 3.66
C ILE A 281 2.85 -3.63 2.82
N SER A 282 4.00 -3.18 3.34
CA SER A 282 5.30 -3.43 2.71
C SER A 282 5.76 -4.89 2.81
N GLN A 283 5.47 -5.57 3.93
CA GLN A 283 5.80 -6.99 4.15
C GLN A 283 4.85 -7.89 3.36
N ASN A 284 3.54 -7.61 3.33
CA ASN A 284 2.56 -8.40 2.56
C ASN A 284 2.86 -8.42 1.06
N LEU A 285 3.38 -7.32 0.50
CA LEU A 285 3.77 -7.30 -0.91
C LEU A 285 5.09 -8.01 -1.19
N ALA A 286 6.08 -7.87 -0.30
CA ALA A 286 7.31 -8.66 -0.40
C ALA A 286 6.99 -10.16 -0.29
N LEU A 287 6.05 -10.53 0.57
CA LEU A 287 5.52 -11.88 0.73
C LEU A 287 4.76 -12.34 -0.52
N ARG A 288 3.97 -11.50 -1.19
CA ARG A 288 3.29 -11.85 -2.45
C ARG A 288 4.25 -12.03 -3.62
N ASP A 289 5.16 -11.08 -3.84
CA ASP A 289 6.21 -11.22 -4.87
C ASP A 289 7.06 -12.45 -4.60
N MET A 290 7.34 -12.74 -3.33
CA MET A 290 8.02 -13.96 -2.90
C MET A 290 7.17 -15.20 -3.17
N ASN A 291 5.87 -15.19 -2.88
CA ASN A 291 4.96 -16.31 -3.13
C ASN A 291 4.86 -16.64 -4.62
N LEU A 292 4.68 -15.63 -5.48
CA LEU A 292 4.66 -15.81 -6.94
C LEU A 292 5.99 -16.36 -7.46
N LYS A 293 7.12 -15.87 -6.95
CA LYS A 293 8.44 -16.42 -7.26
C LYS A 293 8.57 -17.88 -6.80
N LEU A 294 8.14 -18.20 -5.58
CA LEU A 294 8.20 -19.56 -5.05
C LEU A 294 7.34 -20.53 -5.85
N HIS A 295 6.16 -20.10 -6.29
CA HIS A 295 5.31 -20.89 -7.19
C HIS A 295 6.01 -21.14 -8.54
N ASN A 296 6.57 -20.10 -9.16
CA ASN A 296 7.31 -20.25 -10.42
C ASN A 296 8.54 -21.16 -10.25
N PHE A 297 9.28 -21.03 -9.16
CA PHE A 297 10.42 -21.89 -8.87
C PHE A 297 10.01 -23.33 -8.59
N SER A 298 8.96 -23.57 -7.78
CA SER A 298 8.39 -24.90 -7.57
C SER A 298 8.07 -25.56 -8.90
N ALA A 299 7.42 -24.83 -9.79
CA ALA A 299 7.07 -25.32 -11.10
C ALA A 299 8.34 -25.61 -11.95
N ILE A 300 9.40 -24.78 -11.89
CA ILE A 300 10.69 -25.06 -12.54
C ILE A 300 11.29 -26.38 -12.03
N PHE A 301 11.30 -26.60 -10.72
CA PHE A 301 11.80 -27.84 -10.11
C PHE A 301 10.97 -29.06 -10.51
N ASP A 302 9.66 -28.91 -10.66
CA ASP A 302 8.76 -29.96 -11.16
C ASP A 302 9.07 -30.32 -12.62
N ALA A 303 9.28 -29.32 -13.48
CA ALA A 303 9.65 -29.53 -14.88
C ALA A 303 11.01 -30.24 -15.00
N LEU A 304 12.00 -29.82 -14.21
CA LEU A 304 13.31 -30.48 -14.14
C LEU A 304 13.20 -31.90 -13.59
N SER A 305 12.38 -32.12 -12.56
CA SER A 305 12.13 -33.45 -11.99
C SER A 305 11.64 -34.41 -13.07
N ASN A 306 10.57 -34.05 -13.78
CA ASN A 306 10.00 -34.85 -14.86
C ASN A 306 11.02 -35.18 -15.95
N PHE A 307 11.91 -34.23 -16.26
CA PHE A 307 13.00 -34.44 -17.22
C PHE A 307 14.08 -35.39 -16.70
N TYR A 308 14.57 -35.18 -15.48
CA TYR A 308 15.66 -35.99 -14.90
C TYR A 308 15.22 -37.38 -14.45
N MET A 309 13.93 -37.62 -14.18
CA MET A 309 13.42 -38.97 -13.87
C MET A 309 13.72 -39.98 -14.99
N GLU A 310 13.86 -39.56 -16.24
CA GLU A 310 14.23 -40.45 -17.34
C GLU A 310 15.71 -40.86 -17.34
N THR A 311 16.58 -40.02 -16.77
CA THR A 311 18.04 -40.22 -16.77
C THR A 311 18.56 -40.73 -15.43
N SER A 312 17.99 -40.25 -14.32
CA SER A 312 18.39 -40.60 -12.96
C SER A 312 17.22 -40.44 -11.98
N ASP A 313 16.72 -41.57 -11.48
CA ASP A 313 15.65 -41.61 -10.47
C ASP A 313 15.98 -40.76 -9.23
N ILE A 314 17.23 -40.81 -8.76
CA ILE A 314 17.66 -40.09 -7.54
C ILE A 314 17.62 -38.56 -7.76
N GLN A 315 18.10 -38.09 -8.91
CA GLN A 315 18.10 -36.65 -9.22
C GLN A 315 16.66 -36.15 -9.43
N GLY A 316 15.84 -36.92 -10.15
CA GLY A 316 14.41 -36.63 -10.32
C GLY A 316 13.68 -36.53 -8.99
N GLU A 317 13.83 -37.53 -8.10
CA GLU A 317 13.18 -37.55 -6.79
C GLU A 317 13.62 -36.38 -5.90
N MET A 318 14.91 -36.01 -5.92
CA MET A 318 15.41 -34.85 -5.19
C MET A 318 14.76 -33.54 -5.66
N LEU A 319 14.66 -33.33 -6.97
CA LEU A 319 14.02 -32.17 -7.56
C LEU A 319 12.51 -32.16 -7.28
N GLN A 320 11.84 -33.32 -7.27
CA GLN A 320 10.44 -33.44 -6.90
C GLN A 320 10.21 -33.03 -5.44
N ASN A 321 11.07 -33.49 -4.53
CA ASN A 321 11.00 -33.13 -3.12
C ASN A 321 11.21 -31.63 -2.91
N MET A 322 12.13 -31.02 -3.66
CA MET A 322 12.33 -29.56 -3.65
C MET A 322 11.11 -28.80 -4.19
N SER A 323 10.53 -29.27 -5.30
CA SER A 323 9.29 -28.72 -5.87
C SER A 323 8.15 -28.74 -4.84
N GLN A 324 7.94 -29.88 -4.16
CA GLN A 324 6.92 -30.03 -3.13
C GLN A 324 7.17 -29.13 -1.93
N ALA A 325 8.41 -29.02 -1.44
CA ALA A 325 8.76 -28.14 -0.34
C ALA A 325 8.50 -26.66 -0.68
N LEU A 326 8.85 -26.22 -1.88
CA LEU A 326 8.59 -24.86 -2.35
C LEU A 326 7.09 -24.59 -2.53
N SER A 327 6.35 -25.55 -3.08
CA SER A 327 4.89 -25.47 -3.24
C SER A 327 4.18 -25.38 -1.89
N TYR A 328 4.58 -26.20 -0.92
CA TYR A 328 4.08 -26.14 0.45
C TYR A 328 4.34 -24.78 1.08
N THR A 329 5.56 -24.26 0.95
CA THR A 329 5.95 -22.95 1.49
C THR A 329 5.14 -21.81 0.82
N ALA A 330 4.92 -21.89 -0.49
CA ALA A 330 4.07 -20.96 -1.23
C ALA A 330 2.60 -21.01 -0.76
N ALA A 331 2.08 -22.21 -0.52
CA ALA A 331 0.71 -22.42 -0.04
C ALA A 331 0.50 -21.92 1.40
N GLU A 332 1.51 -22.04 2.26
CA GLU A 332 1.49 -21.52 3.63
C GLU A 332 1.54 -19.99 3.65
N MET A 333 2.20 -19.36 2.68
CA MET A 333 2.26 -17.89 2.49
C MET A 333 0.99 -17.27 1.90
N ARG A 334 -0.20 -17.87 2.08
CA ARG A 334 -1.46 -17.32 1.55
C ARG A 334 -1.83 -15.99 2.20
N VAL A 335 -1.43 -14.90 1.55
CA VAL A 335 -1.92 -13.55 1.81
C VAL A 335 -3.32 -13.42 1.20
N ASN A 336 -4.29 -13.14 2.04
CA ASN A 336 -5.69 -13.00 1.67
C ASN A 336 -5.97 -11.55 1.24
N THR A 337 -5.61 -11.14 0.01
CA THR A 337 -6.11 -9.91 -0.66
C THR A 337 -5.51 -9.76 -2.06
N ASP A 338 -6.30 -10.04 -3.11
CA ASP A 338 -5.78 -10.11 -4.48
C ASP A 338 -5.81 -8.75 -5.22
N TYR A 339 -6.62 -7.78 -4.77
CA TYR A 339 -6.82 -6.48 -5.45
C TYR A 339 -6.62 -5.24 -4.56
N ASP A 340 -6.88 -5.32 -3.26
CA ASP A 340 -6.88 -4.14 -2.39
C ASP A 340 -5.46 -3.58 -2.13
N ASP A 341 -4.42 -4.40 -2.11
CA ASP A 341 -3.08 -3.98 -1.64
C ASP A 341 -2.38 -2.93 -2.53
N ARG A 342 -2.48 -3.02 -3.86
CA ARG A 342 -1.87 -2.01 -4.76
C ARG A 342 -2.66 -0.70 -4.73
N ARG A 343 -4.00 -0.80 -4.73
CA ARG A 343 -4.90 0.34 -4.55
C ARG A 343 -4.61 1.05 -3.22
N LEU A 344 -4.45 0.29 -2.13
CA LEU A 344 -4.10 0.80 -0.80
C LEU A 344 -2.73 1.49 -0.79
N LYS A 345 -1.71 0.96 -1.48
CA LYS A 345 -0.41 1.65 -1.59
C LYS A 345 -0.48 2.98 -2.33
N ILE A 346 -1.26 3.02 -3.41
CA ILE A 346 -1.48 4.26 -4.14
C ILE A 346 -2.23 5.25 -3.23
N LEU A 347 -3.23 4.79 -2.47
CA LEU A 347 -3.92 5.62 -1.49
C LEU A 347 -2.96 6.14 -0.39
N ASP A 348 -2.18 5.28 0.25
CA ASP A 348 -1.22 5.65 1.30
C ASP A 348 -0.17 6.65 0.79
N ALA A 349 0.31 6.46 -0.45
CA ALA A 349 1.24 7.39 -1.07
C ALA A 349 0.58 8.73 -1.38
N LEU A 350 -0.64 8.72 -1.94
CA LEU A 350 -1.40 9.94 -2.18
C LEU A 350 -1.76 10.67 -0.88
N GLU A 351 -2.02 9.93 0.21
CA GLU A 351 -2.18 10.46 1.56
C GLU A 351 -0.90 11.15 2.06
N GLY A 352 0.27 10.54 1.85
CA GLY A 352 1.56 11.14 2.20
C GLY A 352 1.82 12.49 1.52
N TYR A 353 1.28 12.67 0.30
CA TYR A 353 1.30 13.94 -0.44
C TYR A 353 0.08 14.83 -0.19
N GLN A 354 -0.80 14.46 0.76
CA GLN A 354 -1.97 15.20 1.20
C GLN A 354 -3.05 15.40 0.14
N TYR A 355 -3.17 14.50 -0.85
CA TYR A 355 -4.27 14.55 -1.82
C TYR A 355 -5.59 14.03 -1.22
N GLU A 356 -6.67 14.78 -1.38
CA GLU A 356 -8.04 14.39 -1.00
C GLU A 356 -8.66 13.48 -2.07
N VAL A 357 -8.35 12.19 -2.01
CA VAL A 357 -8.89 11.18 -2.93
C VAL A 357 -10.36 10.87 -2.57
N GLU A 358 -11.29 11.13 -3.48
CA GLU A 358 -12.70 10.71 -3.35
C GLU A 358 -12.89 9.25 -3.77
N ASP A 359 -12.26 8.88 -4.87
CA ASP A 359 -12.29 7.54 -5.44
C ASP A 359 -11.00 7.29 -6.24
N LEU A 360 -10.58 6.03 -6.27
CA LEU A 360 -9.39 5.56 -6.98
C LEU A 360 -9.66 4.17 -7.52
N LEU A 361 -9.87 4.04 -8.82
CA LEU A 361 -9.90 2.75 -9.50
C LEU A 361 -8.51 2.47 -10.09
N PHE A 362 -8.03 1.24 -9.90
CA PHE A 362 -6.79 0.74 -10.47
C PHE A 362 -7.09 -0.60 -11.12
N GLU A 363 -6.86 -0.70 -12.43
CA GLU A 363 -7.07 -1.90 -13.22
C GLU A 363 -5.81 -2.22 -14.03
N GLU A 364 -5.40 -3.48 -14.03
CA GLU A 364 -4.35 -3.99 -14.91
C GLU A 364 -5.02 -4.90 -15.94
N MET A 365 -5.01 -4.49 -17.21
CA MET A 365 -5.63 -5.22 -18.30
C MET A 365 -4.80 -6.47 -18.67
N GLU A 366 -5.42 -7.47 -19.29
CA GLU A 366 -4.74 -8.72 -19.72
C GLU A 366 -3.52 -8.50 -20.64
N ASN A 367 -3.50 -7.38 -21.35
CA ASN A 367 -2.40 -6.97 -22.23
C ASN A 367 -1.21 -6.32 -21.50
N GLY A 368 -1.26 -6.23 -20.16
CA GLY A 368 -0.24 -5.61 -19.31
C GLY A 368 -0.32 -4.08 -19.24
N ASN A 369 -1.35 -3.47 -19.85
CA ASN A 369 -1.59 -2.04 -19.74
C ASN A 369 -2.29 -1.73 -18.41
N ILE A 370 -1.96 -0.57 -17.86
CA ILE A 370 -2.45 -0.16 -16.55
C ILE A 370 -3.37 1.04 -16.76
N HIS A 371 -4.56 0.96 -16.17
CA HIS A 371 -5.59 1.97 -16.19
C HIS A 371 -5.82 2.46 -14.76
N ILE A 372 -5.73 3.77 -14.56
CA ILE A 372 -5.90 4.40 -13.25
C ILE A 372 -6.88 5.55 -13.38
N GLU A 373 -7.98 5.47 -12.67
CA GLU A 373 -8.99 6.53 -12.61
C GLU A 373 -9.01 7.07 -11.18
N VAL A 374 -8.68 8.35 -11.02
CA VAL A 374 -8.57 8.98 -9.69
C VAL A 374 -9.35 10.28 -9.64
N THR A 375 -10.13 10.44 -8.59
CA THR A 375 -10.88 11.68 -8.32
C THR A 375 -10.29 12.39 -7.11
N ILE A 376 -9.70 13.56 -7.31
CA ILE A 376 -8.98 14.32 -6.26
C ILE A 376 -9.61 15.70 -6.07
N ARG A 377 -9.86 16.08 -4.82
CA ARG A 377 -10.63 17.29 -4.45
C ARG A 377 -9.82 18.56 -4.18
N ASN A 378 -8.51 18.45 -4.04
CA ASN A 378 -7.63 19.55 -3.61
C ASN A 378 -6.37 19.70 -4.49
N ILE A 379 -6.42 19.23 -5.75
CA ILE A 379 -5.29 19.27 -6.67
C ILE A 379 -5.37 20.46 -7.63
N LYS A 380 -4.23 21.11 -7.90
CA LYS A 380 -4.12 22.12 -8.98
C LYS A 380 -3.74 21.45 -10.30
N ARG A 381 -4.11 22.04 -11.43
CA ARG A 381 -3.77 21.51 -12.77
C ARG A 381 -2.27 21.30 -12.99
N ASP A 382 -1.43 22.21 -12.48
CA ASP A 382 0.03 22.10 -12.65
C ASP A 382 0.61 20.94 -11.84
N GLU A 383 0.09 20.70 -10.63
CA GLU A 383 0.49 19.60 -9.74
C GLU A 383 0.18 18.22 -10.36
N ILE A 384 -0.84 18.11 -11.21
CA ILE A 384 -1.16 16.84 -11.91
C ILE A 384 0.06 16.34 -12.69
N LYS A 385 0.69 17.23 -13.47
CA LYS A 385 1.82 16.84 -14.33
C LYS A 385 3.15 16.80 -13.58
N THR A 386 3.35 17.68 -12.61
CA THR A 386 4.65 17.79 -11.92
C THR A 386 4.81 16.80 -10.77
N THR A 387 3.74 16.43 -10.08
CA THR A 387 3.82 15.64 -8.85
C THR A 387 2.98 14.38 -8.88
N LEU A 388 1.72 14.44 -9.33
CA LEU A 388 0.83 13.26 -9.33
C LEU A 388 1.29 12.18 -10.30
N ILE A 389 1.53 12.52 -11.58
CA ILE A 389 1.97 11.54 -12.59
C ILE A 389 3.30 10.90 -12.19
N PRO A 390 4.38 11.65 -11.89
CA PRO A 390 5.66 11.03 -11.52
C PRO A 390 5.56 10.14 -10.28
N LEU A 391 4.73 10.50 -9.30
CA LEU A 391 4.47 9.67 -8.13
C LEU A 391 3.83 8.33 -8.52
N LEU A 392 2.78 8.38 -9.34
CA LEU A 392 2.09 7.18 -9.82
C LEU A 392 3.00 6.33 -10.71
N GLU A 393 3.78 6.94 -11.60
CA GLU A 393 4.75 6.24 -12.44
C GLU A 393 5.81 5.46 -11.62
N VAL A 394 6.28 6.04 -10.51
CA VAL A 394 7.22 5.37 -9.60
C VAL A 394 6.57 4.19 -8.87
N LEU A 395 5.33 4.36 -8.39
CA LEU A 395 4.60 3.31 -7.67
C LEU A 395 4.22 2.14 -8.56
N VAL A 396 3.82 2.46 -9.79
CA VAL A 396 3.27 1.52 -10.77
C VAL A 396 4.36 0.94 -11.69
N LYS A 397 5.53 1.59 -11.76
CA LYS A 397 6.67 1.23 -12.63
C LYS A 397 6.35 1.21 -14.12
N SER A 398 5.38 2.03 -14.53
CA SER A 398 4.97 2.25 -15.93
C SER A 398 4.87 3.76 -16.18
N ARG A 399 5.15 4.23 -17.41
CA ARG A 399 4.86 5.64 -17.75
C ARG A 399 3.37 5.79 -18.02
N LEU A 400 2.79 6.92 -17.63
CA LEU A 400 1.36 7.17 -17.70
C LEU A 400 1.05 8.42 -18.54
N VAL A 401 0.02 8.36 -19.39
CA VAL A 401 -0.54 9.52 -20.10
C VAL A 401 -1.91 9.83 -19.53
N ILE A 402 -2.27 11.11 -19.50
CA ILE A 402 -3.63 11.56 -19.20
C ILE A 402 -4.53 11.21 -20.39
N ALA A 403 -5.44 10.26 -20.21
CA ALA A 403 -6.47 9.93 -21.18
C ALA A 403 -7.65 10.90 -21.10
N ASP A 404 -8.03 11.34 -19.90
CA ASP A 404 -9.07 12.34 -19.67
C ASP A 404 -8.79 13.17 -18.41
N ASP A 405 -9.14 14.46 -18.44
CA ASP A 405 -9.12 15.39 -17.29
C ASP A 405 -10.41 16.20 -17.29
N GLN A 406 -11.37 15.77 -16.49
CA GLN A 406 -12.63 16.48 -16.32
C GLN A 406 -12.63 17.27 -15.02
N THR A 407 -12.81 18.58 -15.14
CA THR A 407 -13.06 19.45 -13.98
C THR A 407 -14.56 19.49 -13.70
N ARG A 408 -15.00 18.99 -12.54
CA ARG A 408 -16.43 19.02 -12.18
C ARG A 408 -16.85 20.45 -11.85
N LYS A 409 -17.60 21.09 -12.77
CA LYS A 409 -17.97 22.52 -12.75
C LYS A 409 -18.70 23.03 -11.48
N PHE A 410 -19.25 22.14 -10.65
CA PHE A 410 -20.06 22.49 -9.46
C PHE A 410 -19.30 22.48 -8.12
N HIS A 411 -18.07 21.94 -8.06
CA HIS A 411 -17.22 22.01 -6.87
C HIS A 411 -15.83 22.53 -7.26
N LYS A 412 -15.49 23.75 -6.83
CA LYS A 412 -14.15 24.31 -7.01
C LYS A 412 -13.14 23.33 -6.40
N ALA A 413 -12.16 22.91 -7.21
CA ALA A 413 -11.02 22.01 -6.92
C ALA A 413 -11.21 20.48 -7.05
N CYS A 414 -12.36 19.96 -7.51
CA CYS A 414 -12.47 18.52 -7.82
C CYS A 414 -12.07 18.20 -9.27
N HIS A 415 -10.99 17.45 -9.43
CA HIS A 415 -10.48 16.91 -10.70
C HIS A 415 -10.71 15.40 -10.77
N HIS A 416 -11.25 14.98 -11.90
CA HIS A 416 -11.36 13.57 -12.27
C HIS A 416 -10.33 13.29 -13.37
N ILE A 417 -9.35 12.45 -13.06
CA ILE A 417 -8.17 12.23 -13.89
C ILE A 417 -8.12 10.74 -14.25
N VAL A 418 -8.08 10.46 -15.55
CA VAL A 418 -7.91 9.11 -16.10
C VAL A 418 -6.51 9.02 -16.69
N LEU A 419 -5.76 8.02 -16.25
CA LEU A 419 -4.37 7.76 -16.65
C LEU A 419 -4.25 6.36 -17.24
N ASP A 420 -3.62 6.27 -18.41
CA ASP A 420 -3.36 5.02 -19.10
C ASP A 420 -1.84 4.80 -19.31
N SER A 421 -1.41 3.54 -19.37
CA SER A 421 -0.03 3.19 -19.74
C SER A 421 0.36 3.80 -21.09
N ALA A 422 1.41 4.62 -21.06
CA ALA A 422 1.99 5.30 -22.21
C ALA A 422 2.89 4.36 -23.02
N VAL A 423 2.32 3.44 -23.79
CA VAL A 423 3.13 2.48 -24.55
C VAL A 423 3.40 2.96 -25.98
N PRO A 424 4.62 3.44 -26.32
CA PRO A 424 4.89 4.06 -27.62
C PRO A 424 4.90 3.07 -28.78
N TYR A 425 5.13 1.78 -28.54
CA TYR A 425 5.17 0.74 -29.56
C TYR A 425 4.20 -0.41 -29.28
N TYR A 426 3.50 -0.85 -30.30
CA TYR A 426 2.74 -2.09 -30.34
C TYR A 426 3.52 -3.14 -31.12
N ILE A 427 3.53 -4.37 -30.62
CA ILE A 427 4.19 -5.50 -31.27
C ILE A 427 3.11 -6.51 -31.65
N ASP A 428 2.92 -6.68 -32.95
CA ASP A 428 2.11 -7.77 -33.51
C ASP A 428 3.05 -8.94 -33.81
N ALA A 429 2.91 -10.03 -33.06
CA ALA A 429 3.78 -11.18 -33.16
C ALA A 429 2.99 -12.46 -33.37
N TYR A 430 3.44 -13.28 -34.32
CA TYR A 430 2.84 -14.58 -34.63
C TYR A 430 3.93 -15.58 -35.02
N ALA A 431 3.73 -16.83 -34.67
CA ALA A 431 4.63 -17.93 -34.98
C ALA A 431 3.84 -19.14 -35.44
N ASP A 432 4.46 -19.94 -36.30
CA ASP A 432 3.94 -21.23 -36.76
C ASP A 432 5.11 -22.18 -37.03
N SER A 433 4.84 -23.49 -37.00
CA SER A 433 5.86 -24.51 -37.24
C SER A 433 5.36 -25.61 -38.15
N LEU A 434 6.27 -26.14 -38.96
CA LEU A 434 6.06 -27.27 -39.85
C LEU A 434 7.04 -28.37 -39.47
N LYS A 435 6.49 -29.49 -39.00
CA LYS A 435 7.30 -30.65 -38.63
C LYS A 435 7.88 -31.37 -39.84
N ASN A 436 9.00 -32.05 -39.65
CA ASN A 436 9.52 -33.01 -40.61
C ASN A 436 8.69 -34.32 -40.61
N ILE A 437 9.21 -35.37 -41.25
CA ILE A 437 8.56 -36.69 -41.37
C ILE A 437 8.33 -37.39 -40.01
N SER A 438 8.95 -36.91 -38.93
CA SER A 438 8.87 -37.45 -37.58
C SER A 438 7.51 -37.24 -36.89
N ASP A 439 7.32 -37.99 -35.80
CA ASP A 439 6.06 -37.99 -35.06
C ASP A 439 5.86 -36.68 -34.26
N LYS A 440 6.95 -36.11 -33.74
CA LYS A 440 6.99 -34.87 -32.93
C LYS A 440 8.12 -33.96 -33.39
N SER A 441 7.82 -32.66 -33.46
CA SER A 441 8.81 -31.63 -33.78
C SER A 441 9.76 -31.40 -32.59
N GLY A 442 11.05 -31.31 -32.86
CA GLY A 442 12.12 -30.92 -31.95
C GLY A 442 12.15 -29.43 -31.64
N ASP A 443 11.54 -28.60 -32.50
CA ASP A 443 11.39 -27.16 -32.29
C ASP A 443 10.29 -26.83 -31.27
N CYS A 444 10.55 -25.82 -30.45
CA CYS A 444 9.57 -25.19 -29.60
C CYS A 444 9.64 -23.66 -29.75
N PHE A 445 8.49 -22.99 -29.77
CA PHE A 445 8.42 -21.54 -29.75
C PHE A 445 7.44 -21.05 -28.69
N SER A 446 7.65 -19.82 -28.21
CA SER A 446 6.73 -19.16 -27.29
C SER A 446 6.66 -17.68 -27.59
N ILE A 447 5.44 -17.14 -27.57
CA ILE A 447 5.15 -15.71 -27.60
C ILE A 447 4.29 -15.40 -26.39
N TYR A 448 4.81 -14.60 -25.47
CA TYR A 448 4.06 -14.19 -24.30
C TYR A 448 4.33 -12.73 -23.95
N ARG A 449 3.40 -12.15 -23.20
CA ARG A 449 3.50 -10.77 -22.70
C ARG A 449 3.82 -10.82 -21.22
N TYR A 450 4.79 -10.02 -20.81
CA TYR A 450 5.16 -9.86 -19.41
C TYR A 450 5.31 -8.37 -19.10
N ARG A 451 4.34 -7.82 -18.36
CA ARG A 451 4.22 -6.36 -18.12
C ARG A 451 4.19 -5.60 -19.45
N GLN A 452 5.02 -4.58 -19.61
CA GLN A 452 5.18 -3.86 -20.88
C GLN A 452 6.01 -4.61 -21.95
N ASN A 453 6.56 -5.78 -21.66
CA ASN A 453 7.43 -6.49 -22.59
C ASN A 453 6.67 -7.54 -23.39
N VAL A 454 7.07 -7.71 -24.66
CA VAL A 454 6.66 -8.86 -25.48
C VAL A 454 7.89 -9.72 -25.68
N VAL A 455 7.83 -10.98 -25.27
CA VAL A 455 8.93 -11.93 -25.38
C VAL A 455 8.59 -12.93 -26.47
N CYS A 456 9.47 -13.06 -27.44
CA CYS A 456 9.41 -14.00 -28.55
C CYS A 456 10.62 -14.92 -28.44
N MET A 457 10.40 -16.23 -28.52
CA MET A 457 11.49 -17.18 -28.45
C MET A 457 11.28 -18.41 -29.33
N ILE A 458 12.39 -18.95 -29.83
CA ILE A 458 12.50 -20.23 -30.52
C ILE A 458 13.63 -21.01 -29.84
N SER A 459 13.40 -22.30 -29.61
CA SER A 459 14.41 -23.24 -29.14
C SER A 459 14.33 -24.50 -29.96
N ASP A 460 15.45 -24.92 -30.55
CA ASP A 460 15.56 -26.19 -31.25
C ASP A 460 16.39 -27.17 -30.39
N GLY A 461 15.78 -28.28 -30.02
CA GLY A 461 16.40 -29.32 -29.20
C GLY A 461 17.27 -30.22 -30.05
N MET A 462 18.57 -30.31 -29.74
CA MET A 462 19.45 -31.18 -30.50
C MET A 462 19.19 -32.65 -30.16
N GLY A 463 18.95 -33.48 -31.18
CA GLY A 463 18.58 -34.89 -31.01
C GLY A 463 17.62 -35.37 -32.09
N HIS A 464 16.86 -36.44 -31.81
CA HIS A 464 15.83 -36.94 -32.72
C HIS A 464 14.50 -37.14 -32.00
N GLY A 465 13.42 -36.63 -32.61
CA GLY A 465 12.04 -36.89 -32.20
C GLY A 465 11.72 -36.42 -30.78
N SER A 466 11.20 -37.32 -29.94
CA SER A 466 10.67 -36.95 -28.63
C SER A 466 11.69 -36.34 -27.66
N LYS A 467 12.97 -36.75 -27.74
CA LYS A 467 14.02 -36.22 -26.86
C LYS A 467 14.36 -34.76 -27.17
N ALA A 468 14.45 -34.43 -28.46
CA ALA A 468 14.64 -33.07 -28.93
C ALA A 468 13.48 -32.18 -28.46
N ALA A 469 12.24 -32.64 -28.70
CA ALA A 469 11.03 -31.93 -28.28
C ALA A 469 10.98 -31.68 -26.77
N GLN A 470 11.38 -32.66 -25.96
CA GLN A 470 11.38 -32.53 -24.50
C GLN A 470 12.41 -31.50 -24.02
N ALA A 471 13.60 -31.47 -24.64
CA ALA A 471 14.65 -30.52 -24.32
C ALA A 471 14.25 -29.08 -24.64
N SER A 472 13.74 -28.82 -25.85
CA SER A 472 13.31 -27.48 -26.27
C SER A 472 12.11 -26.98 -25.48
N HIS A 473 11.13 -27.84 -25.18
CA HIS A 473 10.00 -27.50 -24.31
C HIS A 473 10.44 -27.16 -22.88
N LEU A 474 11.35 -27.95 -22.30
CA LEU A 474 11.86 -27.70 -20.94
C LEU A 474 12.57 -26.35 -20.85
N ILE A 475 13.45 -26.05 -21.81
CA ILE A 475 14.18 -24.77 -21.86
C ILE A 475 13.20 -23.60 -21.97
N THR A 476 12.22 -23.73 -22.86
CA THR A 476 11.20 -22.70 -23.10
C THR A 476 10.37 -22.43 -21.85
N ASP A 477 9.90 -23.47 -21.16
CA ASP A 477 9.09 -23.36 -19.95
C ASP A 477 9.88 -22.79 -18.76
N ILE A 478 11.12 -23.25 -18.54
CA ILE A 478 11.99 -22.70 -17.49
C ILE A 478 12.31 -21.23 -17.76
N PHE A 479 12.66 -20.88 -18.99
CA PHE A 479 12.97 -19.50 -19.38
C PHE A 479 11.79 -18.56 -19.13
N GLN A 480 10.59 -18.95 -19.57
CA GLN A 480 9.36 -18.19 -19.36
C GLN A 480 9.08 -17.96 -17.86
N ARG A 481 9.25 -18.97 -17.02
CA ARG A 481 9.05 -18.86 -15.55
C ARG A 481 10.11 -18.00 -14.87
N MET A 482 11.36 -18.08 -15.30
CA MET A 482 12.45 -17.22 -14.79
C MET A 482 12.22 -15.76 -15.13
N MET A 483 11.88 -15.46 -16.39
CA MET A 483 11.54 -14.11 -16.84
C MET A 483 10.32 -13.56 -16.09
N SER A 484 9.28 -14.39 -15.92
CA SER A 484 8.07 -14.02 -15.17
C SER A 484 8.35 -13.73 -13.69
N SER A 485 9.42 -14.32 -13.14
CA SER A 485 9.90 -14.09 -11.78
C SER A 485 10.79 -12.84 -11.64
N GLY A 486 11.00 -12.10 -12.73
CA GLY A 486 11.81 -10.88 -12.78
C GLY A 486 13.31 -11.10 -12.87
N ILE A 487 13.75 -12.31 -13.28
CA ILE A 487 15.16 -12.57 -13.61
C ILE A 487 15.46 -11.93 -14.98
N ALA A 488 16.60 -11.28 -15.11
CA ALA A 488 17.03 -10.70 -16.38
C ALA A 488 17.32 -11.79 -17.43
N GLN A 489 17.06 -11.49 -18.70
CA GLN A 489 17.14 -12.45 -19.82
C GLN A 489 18.51 -13.15 -19.92
N ASP A 490 19.59 -12.39 -19.91
CA ASP A 490 20.97 -12.89 -19.91
C ASP A 490 21.23 -13.89 -18.77
N ARG A 491 20.80 -13.52 -17.56
CA ARG A 491 20.95 -14.36 -16.36
C ARG A 491 20.08 -15.60 -16.39
N ALA A 492 18.87 -15.51 -16.93
CA ALA A 492 17.99 -16.66 -17.07
C ALA A 492 18.62 -17.71 -17.98
N ILE A 493 19.17 -17.30 -19.13
CA ILE A 493 19.87 -18.20 -20.07
C ILE A 493 21.09 -18.84 -19.40
N CYS A 494 21.95 -18.04 -18.75
CA CYS A 494 23.09 -18.56 -18.00
C CYS A 494 22.68 -19.54 -16.89
N CYS A 495 21.55 -19.30 -16.23
CA CYS A 495 21.04 -20.20 -15.20
C CYS A 495 20.56 -21.53 -15.81
N ILE A 496 19.81 -21.48 -16.91
CA ILE A 496 19.34 -22.67 -17.62
C ILE A 496 20.54 -23.50 -18.11
N ASN A 497 21.55 -22.84 -18.70
CA ASN A 497 22.77 -23.49 -19.15
C ASN A 497 23.49 -24.27 -18.03
N ARG A 498 23.49 -23.72 -16.81
CA ARG A 498 24.08 -24.38 -15.64
C ARG A 498 23.21 -25.48 -15.05
N LEU A 499 21.90 -25.42 -15.23
CA LEU A 499 20.96 -26.43 -14.74
C LEU A 499 20.94 -27.68 -15.64
N LEU A 500 21.06 -27.49 -16.96
CA LEU A 500 21.00 -28.56 -17.96
C LEU A 500 22.37 -29.24 -18.19
N GLN A 501 23.11 -29.53 -17.13
CA GLN A 501 24.42 -30.20 -17.24
C GLN A 501 24.25 -31.70 -17.54
N SER A 502 24.26 -32.08 -18.82
CA SER A 502 24.38 -33.46 -19.34
C SER A 502 24.35 -33.47 -20.88
N ASP A 503 24.30 -34.65 -21.53
CA ASP A 503 24.20 -34.89 -22.99
C ASP A 503 22.98 -34.25 -23.69
N THR A 504 22.27 -33.32 -23.05
CA THR A 504 21.12 -32.60 -23.59
C THR A 504 21.45 -31.13 -23.73
N TYR A 505 21.40 -30.64 -24.96
CA TYR A 505 21.63 -29.24 -25.28
C TYR A 505 20.68 -28.80 -26.38
N ALA A 506 20.35 -27.51 -26.40
CA ALA A 506 19.45 -26.93 -27.38
C ALA A 506 19.92 -25.53 -27.77
N THR A 507 19.51 -25.12 -28.96
CA THR A 507 19.65 -23.73 -29.38
C THR A 507 18.60 -22.88 -28.66
N LEU A 508 18.91 -21.59 -28.49
CA LEU A 508 17.97 -20.64 -27.90
C LEU A 508 18.09 -19.28 -28.59
N ASP A 509 16.99 -18.84 -29.19
CA ASP A 509 16.82 -17.51 -29.77
C ASP A 509 15.73 -16.77 -29.01
N VAL A 510 16.04 -15.61 -28.43
CA VAL A 510 15.08 -14.82 -27.65
C VAL A 510 15.16 -13.36 -28.05
N ILE A 511 14.01 -12.76 -28.36
CA ILE A 511 13.83 -11.32 -28.50
C ILE A 511 12.85 -10.83 -27.45
N THR A 512 13.30 -9.93 -26.58
CA THR A 512 12.43 -9.18 -25.67
C THR A 512 12.25 -7.76 -26.18
N PHE A 513 11.04 -7.44 -26.61
CA PHE A 513 10.64 -6.08 -26.99
C PHE A 513 10.23 -5.30 -25.74
N ASP A 514 11.06 -4.35 -25.32
CA ASP A 514 10.67 -3.35 -24.32
C ASP A 514 9.90 -2.23 -25.04
N ARG A 515 8.57 -2.36 -24.99
CA ARG A 515 7.66 -1.44 -25.66
C ARG A 515 7.72 -0.02 -25.10
N MET A 516 8.25 0.17 -23.89
CA MET A 516 8.36 1.47 -23.23
C MET A 516 9.64 2.19 -23.60
N ARG A 517 10.77 1.47 -23.57
CA ARG A 517 12.07 2.03 -23.98
C ARG A 517 12.20 2.15 -25.50
N GLY A 518 11.41 1.40 -26.26
CA GLY A 518 11.55 1.34 -27.71
C GLY A 518 12.81 0.60 -28.12
N ALA A 519 13.14 -0.49 -27.44
CA ALA A 519 14.32 -1.31 -27.75
C ALA A 519 13.96 -2.80 -27.75
N ALA A 520 14.58 -3.55 -28.66
CA ALA A 520 14.59 -5.01 -28.71
C ALA A 520 15.92 -5.51 -28.12
N TYR A 521 15.81 -6.40 -27.12
CA TYR A 521 16.95 -7.09 -26.52
C TYR A 521 16.98 -8.52 -27.04
N ILE A 522 18.02 -8.85 -27.78
CA ILE A 522 18.17 -10.12 -28.48
C ILE A 522 19.25 -10.93 -27.78
N SER A 523 18.95 -12.18 -27.41
CA SER A 523 19.93 -13.13 -26.89
C SER A 523 19.92 -14.41 -27.72
N LYS A 524 21.11 -14.87 -28.08
CA LYS A 524 21.27 -16.01 -28.97
C LYS A 524 22.29 -16.98 -28.38
N ALA A 525 21.99 -18.28 -28.44
CA ALA A 525 22.88 -19.37 -28.05
C ALA A 525 22.80 -20.46 -29.13
N ALA A 526 23.79 -20.48 -30.02
CA ALA A 526 23.87 -21.32 -31.22
C ALA A 526 22.60 -21.40 -32.07
N ALA A 527 21.78 -20.36 -32.03
CA ALA A 527 20.57 -20.25 -32.83
C ALA A 527 20.86 -19.67 -34.21
N CYS A 528 19.98 -19.97 -35.16
CA CYS A 528 19.99 -19.39 -36.49
C CYS A 528 19.94 -17.85 -36.47
N PRO A 529 20.41 -17.19 -37.54
CA PRO A 529 20.34 -15.74 -37.63
C PRO A 529 18.91 -15.22 -37.50
N THR A 530 18.73 -14.17 -36.70
CA THR A 530 17.49 -13.38 -36.71
C THR A 530 17.65 -12.30 -37.77
N TYR A 531 16.61 -12.06 -38.55
CA TYR A 531 16.62 -11.01 -39.56
C TYR A 531 15.78 -9.81 -39.12
N LEU A 532 16.37 -8.62 -39.17
CA LEU A 532 15.67 -7.34 -39.05
C LEU A 532 15.42 -6.79 -40.45
N ILE A 533 14.15 -6.62 -40.80
CA ILE A 533 13.71 -6.01 -42.05
C ILE A 533 13.35 -4.56 -41.75
N ARG A 534 14.13 -3.62 -42.29
CA ARG A 534 13.94 -2.18 -42.06
C ARG A 534 14.07 -1.44 -43.37
N ALA A 535 13.09 -0.59 -43.68
CA ALA A 535 13.03 0.17 -44.94
C ALA A 535 13.16 -0.68 -46.22
N GLY A 536 12.88 -1.98 -46.15
CA GLY A 536 13.03 -2.93 -47.26
C GLY A 536 14.36 -3.67 -47.29
N ASP A 537 15.33 -3.28 -46.48
CA ASP A 537 16.62 -3.95 -46.35
C ASP A 537 16.56 -5.07 -45.30
N LEU A 538 17.25 -6.17 -45.59
CA LEU A 538 17.40 -7.33 -44.71
C LEU A 538 18.73 -7.22 -43.95
N HIS A 539 18.68 -7.06 -42.64
CA HIS A 539 19.84 -7.05 -41.76
C HIS A 539 19.90 -8.34 -40.96
N GLU A 540 21.04 -9.04 -41.03
CA GLU A 540 21.25 -10.29 -40.33
C GLU A 540 21.87 -10.04 -38.94
N ILE A 541 21.33 -10.70 -37.92
CA ILE A 541 21.84 -10.72 -36.54
C ILE A 541 22.16 -12.17 -36.20
N SER A 542 23.44 -12.52 -36.33
CA SER A 542 23.96 -13.87 -36.08
C SER A 542 24.79 -13.93 -34.79
N SER A 543 25.00 -15.15 -34.28
CA SER A 543 25.68 -15.43 -33.02
C SER A 543 26.74 -16.51 -33.23
N SER A 544 27.80 -16.42 -32.42
CA SER A 544 28.87 -17.42 -32.33
C SER A 544 28.87 -18.17 -30.98
N ALA A 545 27.91 -17.88 -30.11
CA ALA A 545 27.74 -18.53 -28.82
C ALA A 545 27.36 -20.01 -28.98
N LEU A 546 27.79 -20.82 -28.01
CA LEU A 546 27.50 -22.26 -27.99
C LEU A 546 26.04 -22.54 -27.57
N PRO A 547 25.48 -23.70 -27.93
CA PRO A 547 24.15 -24.12 -27.47
C PRO A 547 24.09 -24.20 -25.94
N VAL A 548 22.89 -23.98 -25.41
CA VAL A 548 22.60 -24.08 -23.99
C VAL A 548 22.68 -25.54 -23.57
N GLY A 549 23.42 -25.85 -22.49
CA GLY A 549 23.63 -27.19 -21.95
C GLY A 549 25.02 -27.79 -22.23
N ILE A 550 25.75 -27.30 -23.25
CA ILE A 550 27.04 -27.91 -23.63
C ILE A 550 28.17 -27.59 -22.63
N ILE A 551 28.33 -26.31 -22.27
CA ILE A 551 29.37 -25.86 -21.35
C ILE A 551 28.75 -24.92 -20.33
N ALA A 552 28.79 -25.27 -19.05
CA ALA A 552 28.15 -24.50 -17.98
C ALA A 552 28.66 -23.04 -17.84
N SER A 553 29.84 -22.74 -18.40
CA SER A 553 30.43 -21.40 -18.42
C SER A 553 30.21 -20.63 -19.73
N SER A 554 29.48 -21.17 -20.72
CA SER A 554 29.15 -20.40 -21.91
C SER A 554 28.10 -19.33 -21.60
N GLU A 555 28.35 -18.13 -22.11
CA GLU A 555 27.43 -17.00 -22.05
C GLU A 555 26.78 -16.83 -23.43
N PRO A 556 25.50 -16.41 -23.50
CA PRO A 556 24.85 -16.11 -24.77
C PRO A 556 25.38 -14.81 -25.37
N ASP A 557 25.33 -14.69 -26.69
CA ASP A 557 25.56 -13.40 -27.33
C ASP A 557 24.34 -12.50 -27.10
N TYR A 558 24.59 -11.21 -26.87
CA TYR A 558 23.57 -10.23 -26.53
C TYR A 558 23.65 -9.00 -27.43
N PHE A 559 22.51 -8.62 -28.00
CA PHE A 559 22.38 -7.48 -28.91
C PHE A 559 21.24 -6.56 -28.46
N ILE A 560 21.40 -5.26 -28.67
CA ILE A 560 20.37 -4.26 -28.43
C ILE A 560 20.08 -3.54 -29.75
N VAL A 561 18.82 -3.51 -30.14
CA VAL A 561 18.36 -2.80 -31.34
C VAL A 561 17.31 -1.77 -30.94
N GLU A 562 17.51 -0.51 -31.31
CA GLU A 562 16.48 0.53 -31.15
C GLU A 562 15.36 0.32 -32.17
N LEU A 563 14.11 0.33 -31.69
CA LEU A 563 12.92 0.07 -32.48
C LEU A 563 12.51 1.30 -33.31
N GLN A 564 12.24 1.06 -34.58
CA GLN A 564 11.69 2.02 -35.52
C GLN A 564 10.30 1.57 -35.98
N GLU A 565 9.51 2.53 -36.49
CA GLU A 565 8.21 2.25 -37.05
C GLU A 565 8.36 1.40 -38.32
N GLU A 566 7.46 0.42 -38.50
CA GLU A 566 7.50 -0.58 -39.58
C GLU A 566 8.67 -1.58 -39.52
N ASP A 567 9.45 -1.64 -38.43
CA ASP A 567 10.43 -2.71 -38.24
C ASP A 567 9.73 -4.07 -38.20
N VAL A 568 10.33 -5.05 -38.86
CA VAL A 568 9.89 -6.44 -38.81
C VAL A 568 11.06 -7.32 -38.42
N PHE A 569 10.90 -8.07 -37.33
CA PHE A 569 11.85 -9.07 -36.88
C PHE A 569 11.35 -10.44 -37.31
N LEU A 570 12.19 -11.18 -38.02
CA LEU A 570 11.95 -12.54 -38.47
C LEU A 570 12.95 -13.46 -37.77
N MET A 571 12.42 -14.36 -36.93
CA MET A 571 13.17 -15.46 -36.32
C MET A 571 12.83 -16.75 -37.04
N ALA A 572 13.79 -17.65 -37.19
CA ALA A 572 13.59 -18.94 -37.82
C ALA A 572 14.49 -20.00 -37.19
N SER A 573 14.07 -21.27 -37.23
CA SER A 573 14.94 -22.42 -36.95
C SER A 573 15.77 -22.80 -38.18
N ASP A 574 16.68 -23.76 -38.02
CA ASP A 574 17.63 -24.21 -39.04
C ASP A 574 16.98 -24.94 -40.23
N GLY A 575 15.79 -25.50 -40.04
CA GLY A 575 15.03 -26.05 -41.16
C GLY A 575 14.69 -24.99 -42.22
N VAL A 576 14.60 -23.70 -41.89
CA VAL A 576 14.21 -22.63 -42.83
C VAL A 576 15.41 -22.08 -43.57
N TYR A 577 15.38 -22.13 -44.91
CA TYR A 577 16.51 -21.74 -45.75
C TYR A 577 16.43 -20.29 -46.24
N MET A 578 17.59 -19.68 -46.48
CA MET A 578 17.67 -18.27 -46.93
C MET A 578 16.96 -18.02 -48.26
N ASP A 579 16.98 -18.99 -49.19
CA ASP A 579 16.25 -18.86 -50.47
C ASP A 579 14.73 -18.75 -50.28
N GLU A 580 14.19 -19.41 -49.26
CA GLU A 580 12.76 -19.36 -48.90
C GLU A 580 12.42 -17.99 -48.31
N ILE A 581 13.28 -17.46 -47.43
CA ILE A 581 13.15 -16.11 -46.87
C ILE A 581 13.18 -15.06 -47.98
N MET A 582 14.12 -15.16 -48.93
CA MET A 582 14.21 -14.23 -50.07
C MET A 582 12.99 -14.32 -50.98
N SER A 583 12.47 -15.53 -51.20
CA SER A 583 11.26 -15.77 -52.00
C SER A 583 10.02 -15.16 -51.34
N TRP A 584 9.87 -15.33 -50.03
CA TRP A 584 8.82 -14.69 -49.24
C TRP A 584 8.95 -13.17 -49.27
N MET A 585 10.15 -12.62 -49.06
CA MET A 585 10.38 -11.17 -49.07
C MET A 585 10.00 -10.51 -50.40
N LYS A 586 10.18 -11.19 -51.53
CA LYS A 586 9.77 -10.69 -52.86
C LYS A 586 8.25 -10.64 -53.05
N ASN A 587 7.53 -11.59 -52.45
CA ASN A 587 6.07 -11.75 -52.60
C ASN A 587 5.28 -11.24 -51.38
N ARG A 588 5.97 -10.63 -50.42
CA ARG A 588 5.41 -10.13 -49.17
C ARG A 588 4.39 -9.02 -49.43
N GLU A 589 3.18 -9.22 -48.93
CA GLU A 589 2.15 -8.18 -48.82
C GLU A 589 2.21 -7.52 -47.44
N LYS A 590 1.88 -6.22 -47.37
CA LYS A 590 1.73 -5.52 -46.08
C LYS A 590 0.40 -5.98 -45.45
N GLY A 591 0.49 -6.73 -44.36
CA GLY A 591 -0.65 -7.24 -43.58
C GLY A 591 -0.27 -7.54 -42.14
N SER A 592 -1.16 -8.17 -41.38
CA SER A 592 -0.87 -8.61 -40.00
C SER A 592 0.25 -9.66 -39.95
N ALA A 593 0.89 -9.82 -38.80
CA ALA A 593 1.95 -10.81 -38.62
C ALA A 593 1.46 -12.24 -38.95
N LYS A 594 0.22 -12.54 -38.60
CA LYS A 594 -0.42 -13.82 -38.88
C LYS A 594 -0.61 -14.08 -40.38
N GLU A 595 -1.08 -13.09 -41.13
CA GLU A 595 -1.25 -13.21 -42.59
C GLU A 595 0.11 -13.42 -43.27
N GLN A 596 1.12 -12.66 -42.87
CA GLN A 596 2.48 -12.78 -43.41
C GLN A 596 3.11 -14.15 -43.13
N ILE A 597 2.94 -14.69 -41.92
CA ILE A 597 3.38 -16.04 -41.58
C ILE A 597 2.62 -17.08 -42.39
N ASN A 598 1.29 -16.99 -42.53
CA ASN A 598 0.52 -17.95 -43.32
C ASN A 598 1.02 -18.02 -44.78
N CYS A 599 1.29 -16.87 -45.40
CA CYS A 599 1.88 -16.82 -46.74
C CYS A 599 3.28 -17.46 -46.79
N PHE A 600 4.10 -17.29 -45.74
CA PHE A 600 5.39 -17.97 -45.64
C PHE A 600 5.21 -19.48 -45.48
N MET A 601 4.30 -19.93 -44.62
CA MET A 601 4.00 -21.35 -44.42
C MET A 601 3.56 -22.03 -45.72
N ASP A 602 2.83 -21.33 -46.59
CA ASP A 602 2.46 -21.85 -47.91
C ASP A 602 3.66 -22.02 -48.86
N ILE A 603 4.74 -21.26 -48.67
CA ILE A 603 6.02 -21.47 -49.37
C ILE A 603 6.71 -22.71 -48.81
N LEU A 604 6.81 -22.84 -47.48
CA LEU A 604 7.46 -23.97 -46.84
C LEU A 604 6.78 -25.31 -47.18
N LYS A 605 5.45 -25.34 -47.26
CA LYS A 605 4.65 -26.54 -47.60
C LYS A 605 4.84 -27.05 -49.04
N LYS A 606 5.51 -26.29 -49.92
CA LYS A 606 5.74 -26.72 -51.32
C LYS A 606 6.69 -27.91 -51.42
N GLN A 607 7.50 -28.14 -50.40
CA GLN A 607 8.46 -29.23 -50.34
C GLN A 607 8.32 -30.01 -49.03
N ILE A 608 8.67 -31.30 -49.09
CA ILE A 608 8.76 -32.14 -47.89
C ILE A 608 9.97 -31.66 -47.09
N ARG A 609 9.78 -31.45 -45.79
CA ARG A 609 10.82 -30.93 -44.91
C ARG A 609 11.75 -32.04 -44.45
N GLU A 610 13.05 -31.81 -44.58
CA GLU A 610 14.10 -32.67 -44.02
C GLU A 610 14.25 -32.43 -42.52
N ASP A 611 14.12 -31.16 -42.10
CA ASP A 611 14.20 -30.75 -40.70
C ASP A 611 12.95 -29.97 -40.25
N ASP A 612 12.77 -29.87 -38.94
CA ASP A 612 11.70 -29.08 -38.35
C ASP A 612 11.89 -27.60 -38.69
N SER A 613 10.80 -26.93 -39.06
CA SER A 613 10.85 -25.58 -39.61
C SER A 613 9.89 -24.68 -38.89
N THR A 614 10.43 -23.81 -38.05
CA THR A 614 9.68 -22.88 -37.21
C THR A 614 10.01 -21.46 -37.61
N ILE A 615 8.97 -20.64 -37.76
CA ILE A 615 9.11 -19.22 -38.09
C ILE A 615 8.32 -18.39 -37.09
N LEU A 616 8.91 -17.29 -36.64
CA LEU A 616 8.25 -16.27 -35.85
C LEU A 616 8.48 -14.91 -36.46
N LEU A 617 7.41 -14.15 -36.65
CA LEU A 617 7.44 -12.77 -37.13
C LEU A 617 6.91 -11.84 -36.04
N ALA A 618 7.65 -10.76 -35.77
CA ALA A 618 7.23 -9.68 -34.89
C ALA A 618 7.32 -8.34 -35.62
N GLN A 619 6.18 -7.67 -35.80
CA GLN A 619 6.06 -6.38 -36.45
C GLN A 619 5.88 -5.27 -35.43
N VAL A 620 6.62 -4.18 -35.62
CA VAL A 620 6.61 -3.01 -34.76
C VAL A 620 5.76 -1.91 -35.37
N THR A 621 4.72 -1.52 -34.65
CA THR A 621 3.81 -0.44 -35.03
C THR A 621 3.88 0.66 -33.99
N LYS A 622 4.10 1.90 -34.41
CA LYS A 622 4.11 3.04 -33.48
C LYS A 622 2.69 3.39 -33.06
N SER A 623 2.47 3.62 -31.76
CA SER A 623 1.19 4.11 -31.26
C SER A 623 0.92 5.49 -31.84
N LYS A 624 -0.27 5.69 -32.44
CA LYS A 624 -0.75 7.03 -32.80
C LYS A 624 -1.27 7.68 -31.52
N ASN A 625 -0.45 8.55 -30.92
CA ASN A 625 -0.89 9.41 -29.81
C ASN A 625 -2.06 10.30 -30.22
#